data_AF-A0A7X0X631-F1
#
_entry.id   AF-A0A7X0X631-F1
#
_cell.length_a   1.000
_cell.length_b   1.000
_cell.length_c   1.000
_cell.angle_alpha   90.00
_cell.angle_beta   90.00
_cell.angle_gamma   90.00
#
_symmetry.space_group_name_H-M   'P 1'
#
loop_
_entity.id
_entity.type
_entity.pdbx_description
1 polymer ?
#
loop_
_entity_poly.entity_id
_entity_poly.type
_entity_poly.pdbx_seq_one_letter_code
_entity_poly.pdbx_strand_id
1 'polypeptide(L)'
;MEFMSMIITGLALAAIVSGLSFVVSKLSGLSWFWIAFCANSGFFITFIAVQSAFPDNAALALSYLNLGIGIFLILQTIFQSSNWLLKKTMQRRH
;
A
#
# COMPACT_ATOMS: atom_id res chain seq x y z
N MET A 1 1.03 4.15 23.62
CA MET A 1 -0.19 3.83 22.85
C MET A 1 -0.28 4.57 21.53
N GLU A 2 0.32 5.76 21.39
CA GLU A 2 0.25 6.56 20.14
C GLU A 2 0.96 5.92 18.94
N PHE A 3 2.11 5.27 19.15
CA PHE A 3 2.86 4.62 18.05
C PHE A 3 2.10 3.50 17.33
N MET A 4 1.46 2.61 18.09
CA MET A 4 0.66 1.53 17.52
C MET A 4 -0.56 2.08 16.77
N SER A 5 -1.16 3.15 17.30
CA SER A 5 -2.24 3.86 16.62
C SER A 5 -1.79 4.42 15.27
N MET A 6 -0.60 5.04 15.18
CA MET A 6 -0.11 5.64 13.93
C MET A 6 0.19 4.58 12.85
N ILE A 7 0.74 3.43 13.23
CA ILE A 7 0.95 2.31 12.29
C ILE A 7 -0.40 1.82 11.75
N ILE A 8 -1.40 1.64 12.63
CA ILE A 8 -2.74 1.24 12.25
C ILE A 8 -3.39 2.29 11.33
N THR A 9 -3.19 3.58 11.60
CA THR A 9 -3.65 4.67 10.74
C THR A 9 -3.03 4.59 9.34
N GLY A 10 -1.72 4.32 9.24
CA GLY A 10 -1.06 4.11 7.95
C GLY A 10 -1.63 2.91 7.17
N LEU A 11 -1.90 1.82 7.88
CA LEU A 11 -2.54 0.61 7.34
C LEU A 11 -3.96 0.89 6.84
N ALA A 12 -4.76 1.61 7.64
CA ALA A 12 -6.12 2.01 7.30
C ALA A 12 -6.14 2.95 6.09
N LEU A 13 -5.22 3.92 6.03
CA LEU A 13 -5.06 4.81 4.89
C LEU A 13 -4.78 4.01 3.61
N ALA A 14 -3.82 3.08 3.64
CA ALA A 14 -3.48 2.27 2.48
C ALA A 14 -4.64 1.35 2.04
N ALA A 15 -5.43 0.86 2.99
CA ALA A 15 -6.65 0.10 2.71
C ALA A 15 -7.73 0.95 2.03
N ILE A 16 -7.96 2.18 2.51
CA ILE A 16 -8.92 3.12 1.90
C ILE A 16 -8.48 3.48 0.47
N VAL A 17 -7.20 3.80 0.26
CA VAL A 17 -6.64 4.09 -1.06
C VAL A 17 -6.82 2.90 -2.00
N SER A 18 -6.68 1.67 -1.49
CA SER A 18 -6.94 0.46 -2.27
C SER A 18 -8.41 0.27 -2.60
N GLY A 19 -9.33 0.60 -1.69
CA GLY A 19 -10.76 0.60 -1.94
C GLY A 19 -11.15 1.62 -3.02
N LEU A 20 -10.60 2.83 -2.98
CA LEU A 20 -10.79 3.83 -4.03
C LEU A 20 -10.21 3.36 -5.37
N SER A 21 -9.03 2.74 -5.34
CA SER A 21 -8.40 2.16 -6.52
C SER A 21 -9.28 1.08 -7.18
N PHE A 22 -10.12 0.38 -6.41
CA PHE A 22 -11.07 -0.60 -6.95
C PHE A 22 -12.15 0.07 -7.79
N VAL A 23 -12.70 1.19 -7.32
CA VAL A 23 -13.66 2.00 -8.08
C VAL A 23 -13.02 2.53 -9.36
N VAL A 24 -11.80 3.08 -9.26
CA VAL A 24 -11.05 3.59 -10.41
C VAL A 24 -10.75 2.49 -11.43
N SER A 25 -10.39 1.29 -10.98
CA SER A 25 -10.17 0.13 -11.85
C SER A 25 -11.42 -0.24 -12.65
N LYS A 26 -12.61 -0.20 -12.03
CA LYS A 26 -13.87 -0.45 -12.72
C LYS A 26 -14.19 0.59 -13.80
N LEU A 27 -13.82 1.85 -13.58
CA LEU A 27 -14.07 2.94 -14.53
C LEU A 27 -13.03 2.99 -15.66
N SER A 28 -11.77 2.65 -15.37
CA SER A 28 -10.65 2.77 -16.32
C SER A 28 -10.36 1.49 -17.11
N GLY A 29 -10.86 0.33 -16.68
CA GLY A 29 -10.52 -0.97 -17.26
C GLY A 29 -9.08 -1.43 -16.94
N LEU A 30 -8.32 -0.66 -16.17
CA LEU A 30 -6.98 -1.02 -15.71
C LEU A 30 -7.04 -1.96 -14.52
N SER A 31 -5.98 -2.74 -14.31
CA SER A 31 -5.89 -3.66 -13.18
C SER A 31 -5.91 -2.90 -11.85
N TRP A 32 -6.84 -3.28 -10.98
CA TRP A 32 -6.95 -2.77 -9.62
C TRP A 32 -5.63 -2.81 -8.85
N PHE A 33 -4.89 -3.91 -8.98
CA PHE A 33 -3.62 -4.10 -8.30
C PHE A 33 -2.62 -3.01 -8.66
N TRP A 34 -2.45 -2.72 -9.95
CA TRP A 34 -1.47 -1.72 -10.41
C TRP A 34 -1.84 -0.31 -9.97
N ILE A 35 -3.13 0.02 -9.98
CA ILE A 35 -3.60 1.34 -9.50
C ILE A 35 -3.34 1.48 -8.00
N ALA A 36 -3.74 0.48 -7.20
CA ALA A 36 -3.57 0.51 -5.76
C ALA A 36 -2.08 0.51 -5.36
N PHE A 37 -1.27 -0.29 -6.04
CA PHE A 37 0.17 -0.38 -5.79
C PHE A 37 0.87 0.94 -6.13
N CYS A 38 0.58 1.55 -7.28
CA CYS A 38 1.15 2.83 -7.66
C CYS A 38 0.74 3.95 -6.71
N ALA A 39 -0.53 4.00 -6.30
CA ALA A 39 -1.02 5.03 -5.37
C ALA A 39 -0.34 4.91 -4.00
N ASN A 40 -0.34 3.71 -3.41
CA ASN A 40 0.27 3.47 -2.10
C ASN A 40 1.80 3.64 -2.14
N SER A 41 2.46 3.24 -3.22
CA SER A 41 3.90 3.49 -3.41
C SER A 41 4.21 4.97 -3.57
N GLY A 42 3.34 5.72 -4.26
CA GLY A 42 3.44 7.18 -4.36
C GLY A 42 3.40 7.85 -2.99
N PHE A 43 2.40 7.50 -2.16
CA PHE A 43 2.34 7.98 -0.77
C PHE A 43 3.58 7.62 0.04
N PHE A 44 4.05 6.37 -0.10
CA PHE A 44 5.24 5.90 0.61
C PHE A 44 6.49 6.73 0.27
N ILE A 45 6.72 7.00 -1.02
CA ILE A 45 7.87 7.80 -1.49
C ILE A 45 7.71 9.25 -1.06
N THR A 46 6.52 9.84 -1.22
CA THR A 46 6.26 11.23 -0.81
C THR A 46 6.50 11.42 0.68
N PHE A 47 6.07 10.48 1.52
CA PHE A 47 6.26 10.56 2.96
C PHE A 47 7.73 10.43 3.37
N ILE A 48 8.53 9.63 2.68
CA ILE A 48 9.99 9.62 2.87
C ILE A 48 10.60 10.96 2.45
N ALA A 49 10.22 11.48 1.29
CA ALA A 49 10.81 12.69 0.72
C ALA A 49 10.53 13.94 1.56
N VAL A 50 9.32 14.04 2.14
CA VAL A 50 8.92 15.21 2.95
C VAL A 50 9.31 15.09 4.42
N GLN A 51 9.75 13.91 4.88
CA GLN A 51 10.03 13.66 6.28
C GLN A 51 11.07 14.62 6.87
N SER A 52 12.08 15.00 6.08
CA SER A 52 13.14 15.93 6.47
C SER A 52 12.68 17.39 6.62
N ALA A 53 11.49 17.72 6.13
CA ALA A 53 10.92 19.06 6.23
C ALA A 53 10.08 19.26 7.52
N PHE A 54 9.83 18.20 8.28
CA PHE A 54 9.03 18.24 9.51
C PHE A 54 9.91 18.24 10.77
N PRO A 55 9.46 18.87 11.87
CA PRO A 55 10.13 18.78 13.17
C PRO A 55 10.15 17.34 13.69
N ASP A 56 11.14 17.00 14.53
CA ASP A 56 11.48 15.63 14.95
C ASP A 56 10.28 14.77 15.40
N ASN A 57 9.36 15.37 16.18
CA ASN A 57 8.17 14.67 16.68
C ASN A 57 7.19 14.28 15.55
N ALA A 58 7.02 15.15 14.55
CA ALA A 58 6.17 14.90 13.38
C ALA A 58 6.86 13.98 12.37
N ALA A 59 8.19 14.08 12.24
CA ALA A 59 8.98 13.17 11.43
C ALA A 59 8.89 11.72 11.95
N LEU A 60 8.94 11.50 13.26
CA LEU A 60 8.72 10.18 13.87
C LEU A 60 7.31 9.65 13.58
N ALA A 61 6.28 10.47 13.80
CA ALA A 61 4.90 10.09 13.50
C ALA A 61 4.70 9.69 12.03
N LEU A 62 5.28 10.45 11.11
CA LEU A 62 5.25 10.18 9.68
C LEU A 62 5.99 8.87 9.34
N SER A 63 7.11 8.58 10.02
CA SER A 63 7.82 7.31 9.90
C SER A 63 6.95 6.10 10.28
N TYR A 64 6.22 6.19 11.40
CA TYR A 64 5.33 5.10 11.84
C TYR A 64 4.13 4.91 10.91
N LEU A 65 3.57 6.01 10.42
CA LEU A 65 2.51 5.97 9.41
C LEU A 65 3.03 5.31 8.12
N ASN A 66 4.24 5.69 7.69
CA ASN A 66 4.89 5.13 6.51
C ASN A 66 5.21 3.64 6.66
N LEU A 67 5.58 3.19 7.87
CA LEU A 67 5.71 1.76 8.18
C LEU A 67 4.39 1.00 7.97
N GLY A 68 3.25 1.57 8.37
CA GLY A 68 1.93 0.98 8.13
C GLY A 68 1.63 0.81 6.64
N ILE A 69 1.92 1.83 5.83
CA ILE A 69 1.78 1.77 4.36
C ILE A 69 2.74 0.73 3.76
N GLY A 70 3.99 0.70 4.23
CA GLY A 70 5.00 -0.25 3.78
C GLY A 70 4.61 -1.71 4.03
N ILE A 71 4.09 -2.02 5.23
CA ILE A 71 3.57 -3.36 5.56
C ILE A 71 2.45 -3.75 4.58
N PHE A 72 1.55 -2.81 4.28
CA PHE A 72 0.45 -3.06 3.36
C PHE A 72 0.91 -3.28 1.91
N LEU A 73 1.93 -2.55 1.45
CA LEU A 73 2.56 -2.77 0.13
C LEU A 73 3.20 -4.18 0.03
N ILE A 74 3.86 -4.64 1.09
CA ILE A 74 4.41 -6.00 1.15
C ILE A 74 3.28 -7.03 1.04
N LEU A 75 2.20 -6.85 1.82
CA LEU A 75 1.03 -7.75 1.75
C LEU A 75 0.40 -7.78 0.36
N GLN A 76 0.24 -6.63 -0.30
CA GLN A 76 -0.27 -6.58 -1.67
C GLN A 76 0.63 -7.33 -2.65
N THR A 77 1.95 -7.17 -2.52
CA THR A 77 2.93 -7.83 -3.40
C THR A 77 2.92 -9.34 -3.22
N ILE A 78 2.83 -9.83 -1.98
CA ILE A 78 2.69 -11.25 -1.66
C ILE A 78 1.40 -11.81 -2.26
N PHE A 79 0.28 -11.09 -2.11
CA PHE A 79 -1.01 -11.51 -2.63
C PHE A 79 -1.00 -11.63 -4.16
N GLN A 80 -0.42 -10.64 -4.86
CA GLN A 80 -0.31 -10.67 -6.32
C GLN A 80 0.62 -11.80 -6.80
N SER A 81 1.75 -12.00 -6.13
CA SER A 81 2.69 -13.09 -6.44
C SER A 81 2.04 -14.46 -6.26
N SER A 82 1.26 -14.63 -5.19
CA SER A 82 0.50 -15.86 -4.91
C SER A 82 -0.56 -16.11 -5.98
N ASN A 83 -1.31 -15.09 -6.38
CA ASN A 83 -2.32 -15.20 -7.43
C ASN A 83 -1.70 -15.57 -8.79
N TRP A 84 -0.54 -14.98 -9.11
CA TRP A 84 0.21 -15.34 -10.31
C TRP A 84 0.72 -16.78 -10.28
N LEU A 85 1.28 -17.24 -9.16
CA LEU A 85 1.72 -18.63 -8.99
C LEU A 85 0.57 -19.62 -9.14
N LEU A 86 -0.59 -19.36 -8.52
CA LEU A 86 -1.78 -20.20 -8.62
C LEU A 86 -2.32 -20.29 -10.05
N LYS A 87 -2.37 -19.16 -10.78
CA LYS A 87 -2.75 -19.17 -12.20
C LYS A 87 -1.80 -20.03 -13.03
N LYS A 88 -0.50 -19.91 -12.79
CA LYS A 88 0.53 -20.63 -13.53
C LYS A 88 0.51 -22.14 -13.25
N THR A 89 0.21 -22.57 -12.02
CA THR A 89 0.06 -24.00 -11.70
C THR A 89 -1.23 -24.59 -12.25
N MET A 90 -2.33 -23.84 -12.29
CA MET A 90 -3.58 -24.31 -12.92
C MET A 90 -3.46 -24.46 -14.44
N GLN A 91 -2.73 -23.57 -15.12
CA GLN A 91 -2.49 -23.69 -16.57
C GLN A 91 -1.62 -24.90 -16.96
N ARG A 92 -0.86 -25.50 -16.03
CA ARG A 92 -0.05 -26.71 -16.30
C ARG A 92 -0.82 -28.02 -16.17
N ARG A 93 -2.07 -27.98 -15.68
CA ARG A 93 -2.94 -29.16 -15.55
C ARG A 93 -3.92 -29.34 -16.71
N HIS A 94 -3.91 -28.43 -17.69
CA HIS A 94 -4.67 -28.51 -18.94
C HIS A 94 -3.72 -28.78 -20.10
#